data_AF-J4IB35-F1
#
_entry.id   AF-J4IB35-F1
#
_cell.length_a   1.000
_cell.length_b   1.000
_cell.length_c   1.000
_cell.angle_alpha   90.00
_cell.angle_beta   90.00
_cell.angle_gamma   90.00
#
_symmetry.space_group_name_H-M   'P 1'
#
loop_
_entity.id
_entity.type
_entity.pdbx_description
1 polymer ?
#
loop_
_entity_poly.entity_id
_entity_poly.type
_entity_poly.pdbx_seq_one_letter_code
_entity_poly.pdbx_strand_id
1 'polypeptide(L)'
;MSTGSQSNTPTYSEADKTPEHLEWMRKAMSMAEEALTAGEVPVGCIFVRNGKVVAQARNRTNELRNATRHAELEAIDEILADKTLTPAVTPYPLAETTLYVTVEPCIMCASALRQMGIKEVFYGCENDRFGGCGSVLGVNSGLPHPKHPAYRATGGYFREEAIMVLRRFYITENTNAPAPKSKTNRRLKTDIPSRSSHLGGT
;
A
#
# COMPACT_ATOMS: atom_id res chain seq x y z
N MET A 1 -34.20 -1.62 20.49
CA MET A 1 -32.95 -2.40 20.56
C MET A 1 -31.96 -1.72 19.61
N SER A 2 -31.08 -0.88 20.14
CA SER A 2 -30.20 -0.01 19.36
C SER A 2 -28.94 -0.78 18.98
N THR A 3 -28.69 -0.96 17.68
CA THR A 3 -27.48 -1.56 17.14
C THR A 3 -26.38 -0.52 17.12
N GLY A 4 -25.48 -0.55 18.11
CA GLY A 4 -24.30 0.31 18.14
C GLY A 4 -23.31 -0.12 17.06
N SER A 5 -23.09 0.74 16.06
CA SER A 5 -21.95 0.61 15.14
C SER A 5 -20.69 1.06 15.88
N GLN A 6 -19.81 0.12 16.21
CA GLN A 6 -18.49 0.46 16.73
C GLN A 6 -17.68 1.08 15.58
N SER A 7 -17.38 2.37 15.70
CA SER A 7 -16.43 3.06 14.84
C SER A 7 -15.03 2.56 15.14
N ASN A 8 -14.51 1.68 14.28
CA ASN A 8 -13.18 1.08 14.46
C ASN A 8 -12.13 1.97 13.78
N THR A 9 -11.76 3.09 14.42
CA THR A 9 -10.62 3.90 13.95
C THR A 9 -9.33 3.24 14.42
N PRO A 10 -8.42 2.80 13.52
CA PRO A 10 -7.20 2.15 13.95
C PRO A 10 -6.27 3.15 14.63
N THR A 11 -6.14 3.00 15.94
CA THR A 11 -5.12 3.65 16.77
C THR A 11 -3.83 2.84 16.61
N TYR A 12 -2.84 3.42 15.96
CA TYR A 12 -1.53 2.79 15.79
C TYR A 12 -0.67 3.16 17.00
N SER A 13 -0.22 2.18 17.77
CA SER A 13 0.71 2.45 18.87
C SER A 13 2.14 2.46 18.31
N GLU A 14 2.97 3.42 18.74
CA GLU A 14 4.41 3.41 18.45
C GLU A 14 5.09 2.12 18.94
N ALA A 15 4.50 1.43 19.92
CA ALA A 15 5.00 0.16 20.45
C ALA A 15 4.93 -1.01 19.44
N ASP A 16 4.14 -0.90 18.37
CA ASP A 16 4.01 -1.95 17.34
C ASP A 16 5.06 -1.83 16.20
N LYS A 17 5.89 -0.79 16.21
CA LYS A 17 6.93 -0.56 15.19
C LYS A 17 8.25 -1.20 15.61
N THR A 18 8.39 -2.50 15.33
CA THR A 18 9.68 -3.19 15.53
C THR A 18 10.75 -2.64 14.57
N PRO A 19 12.05 -2.69 14.95
CA PRO A 19 13.15 -2.30 14.06
C PRO A 19 13.13 -3.04 12.72
N GLU A 20 12.69 -4.29 12.73
CA GLU A 20 12.56 -5.13 11.53
C GLU A 20 11.52 -4.55 10.55
N HIS A 21 10.31 -4.20 11.01
CA HIS A 21 9.29 -3.60 10.14
C HIS A 21 9.75 -2.26 9.55
N LEU A 22 10.51 -1.49 10.31
CA LEU A 22 11.10 -0.22 9.84
C LEU A 22 12.16 -0.46 8.75
N GLU A 23 13.00 -1.48 8.88
CA GLU A 23 13.98 -1.82 7.84
C GLU A 23 13.28 -2.24 6.53
N TRP A 24 12.26 -3.09 6.61
CA TRP A 24 11.51 -3.53 5.44
C TRP A 24 10.73 -2.40 4.77
N MET A 25 10.08 -1.53 5.56
CA MET A 25 9.41 -0.35 5.00
C MET A 25 10.41 0.62 4.36
N ARG A 26 11.63 0.76 4.90
CA ARG A 26 12.67 1.57 4.28
C ARG A 26 13.07 1.03 2.90
N LYS A 27 13.12 -0.28 2.71
CA LYS A 27 13.33 -0.90 1.39
C LYS A 27 12.14 -0.63 0.44
N ALA A 28 10.91 -0.62 0.95
CA ALA A 28 9.74 -0.23 0.16
C ALA A 28 9.80 1.25 -0.28
N MET A 29 10.30 2.14 0.60
CA MET A 29 10.53 3.55 0.27
C MET A 29 11.55 3.73 -0.86
N SER A 30 12.61 2.92 -0.90
CA SER A 30 13.55 2.93 -2.04
C SER A 30 12.84 2.59 -3.36
N MET A 31 11.97 1.58 -3.38
CA MET A 31 11.18 1.24 -4.57
C MET A 31 10.23 2.37 -5.00
N ALA A 32 9.70 3.15 -4.05
CA ALA A 32 8.86 4.31 -4.35
C ALA A 32 9.67 5.45 -5.02
N GLU A 33 10.90 5.70 -4.58
CA GLU A 33 11.81 6.67 -5.21
C GLU A 33 12.23 6.22 -6.62
N GLU A 34 12.41 4.92 -6.83
CA GLU A 34 12.63 4.36 -8.18
C GLU A 34 11.41 4.62 -9.09
N ALA A 35 10.19 4.42 -8.61
CA ALA A 35 8.99 4.76 -9.37
C ALA A 35 8.91 6.24 -9.69
N LEU A 36 9.22 7.11 -8.72
CA LEU A 36 9.25 8.55 -8.95
C LEU A 36 10.24 8.91 -10.06
N THR A 37 11.44 8.35 -10.01
CA THR A 37 12.50 8.56 -11.00
C THR A 37 12.09 8.07 -12.39
N ALA A 38 11.31 6.98 -12.45
CA ALA A 38 10.75 6.44 -13.69
C ALA A 38 9.50 7.18 -14.19
N GLY A 39 9.04 8.26 -13.51
CA GLY A 39 7.84 8.99 -13.89
C GLY A 39 6.53 8.23 -13.62
N GLU A 40 6.56 7.30 -12.67
CA GLU A 40 5.41 6.52 -12.19
C GLU A 40 4.86 7.10 -10.89
N VAL A 41 3.60 6.79 -10.57
CA VAL A 41 3.06 7.06 -9.24
C VAL A 41 3.96 6.37 -8.21
N PRO A 42 4.53 7.09 -7.23
CA PRO A 42 5.64 6.58 -6.44
C PRO A 42 5.16 5.70 -5.29
N VAL A 43 4.71 4.50 -5.65
CA VAL A 43 4.35 3.43 -4.75
C VAL A 43 5.35 2.30 -4.94
N GLY A 44 6.04 1.98 -3.86
CA GLY A 44 6.94 0.84 -3.75
C GLY A 44 6.46 -0.16 -2.70
N CYS A 45 6.81 -1.43 -2.89
CA CYS A 45 6.50 -2.49 -1.95
C CYS A 45 7.58 -3.58 -1.88
N ILE A 46 7.56 -4.33 -0.77
CA ILE A 46 8.42 -5.47 -0.48
C ILE A 46 7.56 -6.60 0.10
N PHE A 47 7.74 -7.81 -0.41
CA PHE A 47 7.15 -9.02 0.17
C PHE A 47 8.23 -9.78 0.92
N VAL A 48 7.96 -10.14 2.17
CA VAL A 48 8.87 -10.85 3.06
C VAL A 48 8.25 -12.18 3.49
N ARG A 49 9.00 -13.27 3.36
CA ARG A 49 8.63 -14.61 3.81
C ARG A 49 9.80 -15.20 4.59
N ASN A 50 9.56 -15.70 5.80
CA ASN A 50 10.60 -16.31 6.65
C ASN A 50 11.84 -15.41 6.84
N GLY A 51 11.61 -14.11 7.09
CA GLY A 51 12.67 -13.11 7.31
C GLY A 51 13.47 -12.74 6.04
N LYS A 52 13.04 -13.20 4.86
CA LYS A 52 13.72 -12.94 3.58
C LYS A 52 12.79 -12.21 2.64
N VAL A 53 13.36 -11.26 1.88
CA VAL A 53 12.65 -10.63 0.77
C VAL A 53 12.46 -11.67 -0.33
N VAL A 54 11.21 -11.86 -0.75
CA VAL A 54 10.84 -12.76 -1.85
C VAL A 54 10.44 -12.02 -3.12
N ALA A 55 10.06 -10.75 -3.01
CA ALA A 55 9.85 -9.84 -4.13
C ALA A 55 9.97 -8.38 -3.70
N GLN A 56 10.35 -7.52 -4.65
CA GLN A 56 10.41 -6.07 -4.49
C GLN A 56 9.87 -5.45 -5.77
N ALA A 57 8.88 -4.58 -5.66
CA ALA A 57 8.28 -4.00 -6.85
C ALA A 57 7.84 -2.55 -6.62
N ARG A 58 7.60 -1.90 -7.74
CA ARG A 58 7.11 -0.51 -7.82
C ARG A 58 6.00 -0.41 -8.84
N ASN A 59 5.25 0.68 -8.79
CA ASN A 59 4.25 0.97 -9.81
C ASN A 59 4.90 1.11 -11.20
N ARG A 60 4.28 0.51 -12.24
CA ARG A 60 4.76 0.46 -13.64
C ARG A 60 3.62 0.63 -14.65
N THR A 61 2.57 1.35 -14.27
CA THR A 61 1.35 1.52 -15.07
C THR A 61 1.57 2.22 -16.42
N ASN A 62 2.40 3.25 -16.45
CA ASN A 62 2.76 3.97 -17.67
C ASN A 62 3.73 3.14 -18.51
N GLU A 63 4.77 2.61 -17.88
CA GLU A 63 5.84 1.82 -18.51
C GLU A 63 5.27 0.60 -19.25
N LEU A 64 4.36 -0.12 -18.61
CA LEU A 64 3.74 -1.34 -19.16
C LEU A 64 2.40 -1.08 -19.84
N ARG A 65 1.95 0.19 -19.91
CA ARG A 65 0.67 0.61 -20.50
C ARG A 65 -0.52 -0.22 -20.01
N ASN A 66 -0.50 -0.58 -18.74
CA ASN A 66 -1.50 -1.43 -18.13
C ASN A 66 -1.85 -0.88 -16.75
N ALA A 67 -3.12 -0.49 -16.60
CA ALA A 67 -3.64 0.15 -15.41
C ALA A 67 -3.56 -0.73 -14.15
N THR A 68 -3.41 -2.05 -14.30
CA THR A 68 -3.31 -2.97 -13.16
C THR A 68 -1.88 -3.13 -12.64
N ARG A 69 -0.87 -2.50 -13.26
CA ARG A 69 0.55 -2.70 -12.91
C ARG A 69 0.97 -1.87 -11.70
N HIS A 70 0.23 -2.08 -10.62
CA HIS A 70 0.52 -1.57 -9.30
C HIS A 70 1.65 -2.37 -8.65
N ALA A 71 2.37 -1.75 -7.71
CA ALA A 71 3.50 -2.37 -7.04
C ALA A 71 3.15 -3.75 -6.46
N GLU A 72 2.00 -3.87 -5.80
CA GLU A 72 1.57 -5.12 -5.16
C GLU A 72 1.29 -6.22 -6.19
N LEU A 73 0.67 -5.89 -7.32
CA LEU A 73 0.36 -6.89 -8.35
C LEU A 73 1.60 -7.32 -9.14
N GLU A 74 2.55 -6.40 -9.40
CA GLU A 74 3.83 -6.75 -10.01
C GLU A 74 4.61 -7.74 -9.13
N ALA A 75 4.73 -7.46 -7.82
CA ALA A 75 5.41 -8.38 -6.91
C ALA A 75 4.69 -9.72 -6.75
N ILE A 76 3.34 -9.74 -6.78
CA ILE A 76 2.58 -10.99 -6.76
C ILE A 76 2.88 -11.81 -8.01
N ASP A 77 2.89 -11.20 -9.20
CA ASP A 77 3.20 -11.89 -10.45
C ASP A 77 4.63 -12.48 -10.43
N GLU A 78 5.61 -11.75 -9.89
CA GLU A 78 6.99 -12.26 -9.68
C GLU A 78 7.01 -13.50 -8.77
N ILE A 79 6.32 -13.44 -7.62
CA ILE A 79 6.26 -14.57 -6.67
C ILE A 79 5.60 -15.81 -7.30
N LEU A 80 4.51 -15.61 -8.05
CA LEU A 80 3.77 -16.71 -8.68
C LEU A 80 4.52 -17.32 -9.88
N ALA A 81 5.36 -16.54 -10.55
CA ALA A 81 6.22 -17.02 -11.64
C ALA A 81 7.37 -17.89 -11.13
N ASP A 82 7.87 -17.63 -9.91
CA ASP A 82 8.96 -18.38 -9.31
C ASP A 82 8.51 -19.71 -8.68
N LYS A 83 8.87 -20.83 -9.34
CA LYS A 83 8.56 -22.19 -8.89
C LYS A 83 9.28 -22.59 -7.61
N THR A 84 10.34 -21.90 -7.20
CA THR A 84 10.99 -22.13 -5.91
C THR A 84 10.18 -21.54 -4.77
N LEU A 85 9.45 -20.44 -5.02
CA LEU A 85 8.55 -19.80 -4.07
C LEU A 85 7.14 -20.39 -4.07
N THR A 86 6.70 -20.91 -5.23
CA THR A 86 5.37 -21.52 -5.44
C THR A 86 5.47 -22.88 -6.14
N PRO A 87 6.07 -23.90 -5.49
CA PRO A 87 6.33 -25.21 -6.11
C PRO A 87 5.07 -26.01 -6.40
N ALA A 88 3.97 -25.71 -5.71
CA ALA A 88 2.68 -26.38 -5.89
C ALA A 88 1.55 -25.35 -5.99
N VAL A 89 0.48 -25.72 -6.68
CA VAL A 89 -0.76 -24.93 -6.71
C VAL A 89 -1.43 -25.02 -5.35
N THR A 90 -1.61 -23.88 -4.69
CA THR A 90 -2.30 -23.74 -3.41
C THR A 90 -3.35 -22.63 -3.51
N PRO A 91 -4.50 -22.76 -2.82
CA PRO A 91 -5.47 -21.67 -2.73
C PRO A 91 -4.90 -20.36 -2.17
N TYR A 92 -3.88 -20.43 -1.30
CA TYR A 92 -3.33 -19.29 -0.57
C TYR A 92 -1.79 -19.25 -0.64
N PRO A 93 -1.22 -18.88 -1.80
CA PRO A 93 0.24 -18.90 -2.00
C PRO A 93 1.00 -17.89 -1.13
N LEU A 94 0.31 -16.93 -0.50
CA LEU A 94 0.91 -15.87 0.31
C LEU A 94 0.65 -15.99 1.82
N ALA A 95 0.15 -17.15 2.29
CA ALA A 95 -0.22 -17.40 3.69
C ALA A 95 0.90 -17.11 4.72
N GLU A 96 2.17 -17.25 4.32
CA GLU A 96 3.34 -16.99 5.18
C GLU A 96 4.07 -15.69 4.81
N THR A 97 3.45 -14.85 3.98
CA THR A 97 4.11 -13.67 3.39
C THR A 97 3.53 -12.39 3.99
N THR A 98 4.41 -11.49 4.41
CA THR A 98 4.09 -10.15 4.91
C THR A 98 4.41 -9.12 3.84
N LEU A 99 3.50 -8.18 3.60
CA LEU A 99 3.69 -7.07 2.68
C LEU A 99 4.07 -5.79 3.44
N TYR A 100 5.06 -5.07 2.93
CA TYR A 100 5.37 -3.69 3.29
C TYR A 100 5.16 -2.81 2.06
N VAL A 101 4.26 -1.83 2.14
CA VAL A 101 3.94 -0.96 1.00
C VAL A 101 3.85 0.50 1.43
N THR A 102 4.43 1.39 0.63
CA THR A 102 4.54 2.82 0.99
C THR A 102 3.19 3.54 1.14
N VAL A 103 2.16 3.09 0.43
CA VAL A 103 0.80 3.65 0.45
C VAL A 103 -0.18 2.53 0.71
N GLU A 104 -1.25 2.79 1.46
CA GLU A 104 -2.33 1.84 1.70
C GLU A 104 -2.81 1.20 0.37
N PRO A 105 -2.88 -0.15 0.31
CA PRO A 105 -3.35 -0.85 -0.87
C PRO A 105 -4.70 -0.33 -1.34
N CYS A 106 -4.86 -0.11 -2.65
CA CYS A 106 -6.15 0.25 -3.19
C CYS A 106 -7.14 -0.92 -3.11
N ILE A 107 -8.44 -0.69 -3.34
CA ILE A 107 -9.49 -1.73 -3.36
C ILE A 107 -9.10 -2.96 -4.21
N MET A 108 -8.49 -2.73 -5.39
CA MET A 108 -8.02 -3.81 -6.28
C MET A 108 -6.91 -4.63 -5.61
N CYS A 109 -5.82 -3.98 -5.18
CA CYS A 109 -4.69 -4.66 -4.55
C CYS A 109 -5.12 -5.35 -3.25
N ALA A 110 -5.93 -4.70 -2.42
CA ALA A 110 -6.45 -5.25 -1.18
C ALA A 110 -7.29 -6.51 -1.41
N SER A 111 -8.10 -6.54 -2.46
CA SER A 111 -8.88 -7.73 -2.87
C SER A 111 -7.97 -8.86 -3.35
N ALA A 112 -6.98 -8.55 -4.19
CA ALA A 112 -6.01 -9.54 -4.67
C ALA A 112 -5.23 -10.18 -3.50
N LEU A 113 -4.72 -9.37 -2.57
CA LEU A 113 -4.03 -9.83 -1.36
C LEU A 113 -4.91 -10.73 -0.50
N ARG A 114 -6.21 -10.40 -0.35
CA ARG A 114 -7.17 -11.23 0.38
C ARG A 114 -7.37 -12.59 -0.30
N GLN A 115 -7.54 -12.58 -1.62
CA GLN A 115 -7.74 -13.80 -2.42
C GLN A 115 -6.52 -14.72 -2.40
N MET A 116 -5.30 -14.14 -2.42
CA MET A 116 -4.04 -14.87 -2.31
C MET A 116 -3.70 -15.32 -0.88
N GLY A 117 -4.50 -14.89 0.10
CA GLY A 117 -4.34 -15.24 1.51
C GLY A 117 -3.09 -14.64 2.15
N ILE A 118 -2.80 -13.35 1.93
CA ILE A 118 -1.67 -12.67 2.58
C ILE A 118 -1.73 -12.82 4.11
N LYS A 119 -0.57 -12.96 4.78
CA LYS A 119 -0.49 -13.02 6.24
C LYS A 119 -0.93 -11.71 6.88
N GLU A 120 -0.23 -10.62 6.54
CA GLU A 120 -0.50 -9.28 7.04
C GLU A 120 0.17 -8.21 6.15
N VAL A 121 -0.30 -6.98 6.29
CA VAL A 121 0.17 -5.82 5.54
C VAL A 121 0.58 -4.71 6.50
N PHE A 122 1.74 -4.12 6.25
CA PHE A 122 2.18 -2.87 6.85
C PHE A 122 2.25 -1.80 5.76
N TYR A 123 1.72 -0.61 6.03
CA TYR A 123 1.76 0.47 5.06
C TYR A 123 2.18 1.81 5.64
N GLY A 124 2.64 2.70 4.76
CA GLY A 124 3.11 4.01 5.16
C GLY A 124 1.99 5.00 5.42
N CYS A 125 1.49 5.65 4.36
CA CYS A 125 0.37 6.57 4.46
C CYS A 125 -0.94 5.97 3.97
N GLU A 126 -2.05 6.56 4.42
CA GLU A 126 -3.39 6.24 3.97
C GLU A 126 -3.60 6.56 2.48
N ASN A 127 -4.60 5.93 1.87
CA ASN A 127 -5.04 6.19 0.50
C ASN A 127 -6.46 6.76 0.49
N ASP A 128 -6.54 8.08 0.63
CA ASP A 128 -7.81 8.82 0.80
C ASP A 128 -8.80 8.68 -0.37
N ARG A 129 -8.34 8.22 -1.54
CA ARG A 129 -9.16 8.13 -2.75
C ARG A 129 -9.58 6.71 -3.09
N PHE A 130 -8.73 5.74 -2.81
CA PHE A 130 -8.92 4.37 -3.30
C PHE A 130 -8.61 3.30 -2.25
N GLY A 131 -8.34 3.67 -0.99
CA GLY A 131 -7.88 2.77 0.08
C GLY A 131 -8.82 1.61 0.35
N GLY A 132 -8.29 0.39 0.21
CA GLY A 132 -8.99 -0.87 0.42
C GLY A 132 -8.75 -1.51 1.79
N CYS A 133 -8.03 -0.83 2.68
CA CYS A 133 -7.73 -1.32 4.03
C CYS A 133 -8.39 -0.48 5.14
N GLY A 134 -9.35 0.38 4.78
CA GLY A 134 -10.15 1.15 5.73
C GLY A 134 -10.38 2.61 5.35
N SER A 135 -9.53 3.24 4.54
CA SER A 135 -9.69 4.68 4.24
C SER A 135 -10.91 4.98 3.37
N VAL A 136 -11.22 4.10 2.42
CA VAL A 136 -12.46 4.18 1.61
C VAL A 136 -13.33 2.96 1.85
N LEU A 137 -12.74 1.76 1.79
CA LEU A 137 -13.45 0.50 1.95
C LEU A 137 -12.59 -0.49 2.73
N GLY A 138 -13.18 -1.22 3.67
CA GLY A 138 -12.49 -2.25 4.44
C GLY A 138 -12.43 -3.61 3.72
N VAL A 139 -11.87 -3.68 2.52
CA VAL A 139 -11.79 -4.94 1.76
C VAL A 139 -10.97 -5.98 2.50
N ASN A 140 -9.94 -5.57 3.23
CA ASN A 140 -9.09 -6.45 4.04
C ASN A 140 -9.84 -7.13 5.20
N SER A 141 -10.78 -6.46 5.85
CA SER A 141 -11.46 -6.97 7.06
C SER A 141 -12.87 -6.44 7.32
N GLY A 142 -13.14 -5.16 7.00
CA GLY A 142 -14.44 -4.51 7.26
C GLY A 142 -15.62 -5.05 6.43
N LEU A 143 -15.36 -5.70 5.30
CA LEU A 143 -16.38 -6.36 4.48
C LEU A 143 -16.40 -7.88 4.70
N PRO A 144 -17.57 -8.48 5.00
CA PRO A 144 -17.72 -9.93 5.00
C PRO A 144 -17.39 -10.51 3.63
N HIS A 145 -16.76 -11.68 3.59
CA HIS A 145 -16.48 -12.38 2.34
C HIS A 145 -16.69 -13.89 2.55
N PRO A 146 -17.40 -14.58 1.64
CA PRO A 146 -17.83 -15.97 1.86
C PRO A 146 -16.70 -17.01 1.78
N LYS A 147 -15.61 -16.70 1.07
CA LYS A 147 -14.48 -17.63 0.86
C LYS A 147 -13.16 -17.18 1.47
N HIS A 148 -12.71 -15.97 1.14
CA HIS A 148 -11.41 -15.46 1.54
C HIS A 148 -11.43 -14.80 2.93
N PRO A 149 -10.64 -15.30 3.91
CA PRO A 149 -10.55 -14.72 5.25
C PRO A 149 -10.07 -13.27 5.25
N ALA A 150 -10.31 -12.56 6.34
CA ALA A 150 -9.77 -11.22 6.55
C ALA A 150 -8.27 -11.27 6.86
N TYR A 151 -7.56 -10.17 6.61
CA TYR A 151 -6.15 -10.00 7.01
C TYR A 151 -5.92 -8.67 7.74
N ARG A 152 -4.87 -8.64 8.57
CA ARG A 152 -4.46 -7.45 9.32
C ARG A 152 -3.71 -6.47 8.42
N ALA A 153 -4.09 -5.21 8.46
CA ALA A 153 -3.41 -4.11 7.78
C ALA A 153 -3.11 -2.98 8.77
N THR A 154 -1.84 -2.59 8.89
CA THR A 154 -1.37 -1.59 9.87
C THR A 154 -0.63 -0.46 9.17
N GLY A 155 -1.14 0.76 9.30
CA GLY A 155 -0.55 1.96 8.72
C GLY A 155 0.41 2.72 9.63
N GLY A 156 1.05 3.77 9.11
CA GLY A 156 1.82 4.74 9.89
C GLY A 156 3.35 4.60 9.81
N TYR A 157 3.88 3.71 8.97
CA TYR A 157 5.32 3.47 8.84
C TYR A 157 5.97 4.42 7.83
N PHE A 158 6.81 5.36 8.27
CA PHE A 158 7.33 6.42 7.39
C PHE A 158 6.21 7.19 6.66
N ARG A 159 5.07 7.37 7.33
CA ARG A 159 3.87 8.02 6.77
C ARG A 159 4.19 9.36 6.13
N GLU A 160 4.95 10.20 6.82
CA GLU A 160 5.28 11.54 6.33
C GLU A 160 6.14 11.48 5.07
N GLU A 161 7.15 10.61 5.05
CA GLU A 161 8.00 10.39 3.88
C GLU A 161 7.17 9.88 2.68
N ALA A 162 6.28 8.91 2.89
CA ALA A 162 5.39 8.39 1.85
C ALA A 162 4.48 9.50 1.26
N ILE A 163 3.91 10.36 2.11
CA ILE A 163 3.11 11.52 1.67
C ILE A 163 3.97 12.49 0.87
N MET A 164 5.19 12.77 1.33
CA MET A 164 6.09 13.71 0.67
C MET A 164 6.49 13.23 -0.73
N VAL A 165 6.78 11.94 -0.88
CA VAL A 165 7.10 11.32 -2.16
C VAL A 165 5.92 11.39 -3.13
N LEU A 166 4.69 11.09 -2.69
CA LEU A 166 3.48 11.29 -3.51
C LEU A 166 3.27 12.75 -3.93
N ARG A 167 3.47 13.70 -3.01
CA ARG A 167 3.33 15.13 -3.30
C ARG A 167 4.36 15.60 -4.33
N ARG A 168 5.61 15.10 -4.26
CA ARG A 168 6.66 15.35 -5.26
C ARG A 168 6.21 14.90 -6.65
N PHE A 169 5.55 13.75 -6.78
CA PHE A 169 5.00 13.30 -8.07
C PHE A 169 3.90 14.23 -8.62
N TYR A 170 2.95 14.68 -7.79
CA TYR A 170 1.81 15.46 -8.28
C TYR A 170 2.14 16.90 -8.69
N ILE A 171 3.25 17.46 -8.18
CA ILE A 171 3.76 18.76 -8.61
C ILE A 171 4.54 18.68 -9.93
N THR A 172 5.12 17.52 -10.25
CA THR A 172 5.77 17.29 -11.54
C THR A 172 4.76 17.41 -12.68
N GLU A 173 5.17 18.04 -13.78
CA GLU A 173 4.35 18.12 -14.98
C GLU A 173 4.22 16.74 -15.63
N ASN A 174 3.00 16.36 -15.99
CA ASN A 174 2.80 15.13 -16.74
C ASN A 174 3.14 15.41 -18.20
N THR A 175 4.39 15.14 -18.59
CA THR A 175 4.89 15.29 -19.97
C THR A 175 4.23 14.32 -20.95
N ASN A 176 3.59 13.24 -20.46
CA ASN A 176 2.86 12.27 -21.28
C ASN A 176 1.41 12.68 -21.55
N ALA A 177 0.93 13.80 -20.99
CA ALA A 177 -0.42 14.29 -21.27
C ALA A 177 -0.51 14.85 -22.71
N PRO A 178 -1.58 14.58 -23.49
CA PRO A 178 -1.73 15.07 -24.87
C PRO A 178 -1.69 16.60 -24.98
N ALA A 179 -2.12 17.29 -23.93
CA ALA A 179 -1.97 18.72 -23.75
C ALA A 179 -1.45 18.96 -22.33
N PRO A 180 -0.12 19.05 -22.13
CA PRO A 180 0.45 19.25 -20.80
C PRO A 180 -0.01 20.61 -20.27
N LYS A 181 -0.80 20.60 -19.20
CA LYS A 181 -1.16 21.83 -18.49
C LYS A 181 0.03 22.23 -17.62
N SER A 182 0.55 23.42 -17.86
CA SER A 182 1.57 24.04 -17.00
C SER A 182 1.12 23.96 -15.54
N LYS A 183 2.00 23.41 -14.68
CA LYS A 183 1.78 23.33 -13.22
C LYS A 183 2.67 24.33 -12.48
N THR A 184 3.20 25.34 -13.15
CA THR A 184 4.22 26.27 -12.64
C THR A 184 3.81 26.97 -11.33
N ASN A 185 2.50 27.09 -11.04
CA ASN A 185 1.98 27.68 -9.80
C ASN A 185 1.73 26.68 -8.64
N ARG A 186 1.93 25.38 -8.82
CA ARG A 186 1.77 24.39 -7.73
C ARG A 186 3.00 24.37 -6.85
N ARG A 187 2.89 24.94 -5.66
CA ARG A 187 3.90 24.80 -4.61
C ARG A 187 3.73 23.47 -3.89
N LEU A 188 4.85 22.82 -3.58
CA LEU A 188 4.87 21.66 -2.70
C LEU A 188 4.39 22.10 -1.32
N LYS A 189 3.28 21.54 -0.85
CA LYS A 189 2.87 21.70 0.55
C LYS A 189 3.74 20.76 1.38
N THR A 190 4.51 21.30 2.32
CA THR A 190 5.35 20.52 3.24
C THR A 190 4.62 20.17 4.52
N ASP A 191 3.62 20.96 4.90
CA ASP A 191 2.84 20.71 6.11
C ASP A 191 1.98 19.46 5.95
N ILE A 192 2.17 18.50 6.85
CA ILE A 192 1.36 17.29 6.94
C ILE A 192 0.52 17.43 8.20
N PRO A 193 -0.83 17.51 8.09
CA PRO A 193 -1.68 17.61 9.26
C PRO A 193 -1.39 16.46 10.22
N SER A 194 -1.23 16.78 11.51
CA SER A 194 -1.26 15.78 12.57
C SER A 194 -2.57 15.02 12.49
N ARG A 195 -2.55 13.71 12.73
CA ARG A 195 -3.78 12.92 12.83
C ARG A 195 -4.68 13.58 13.87
N SER A 196 -5.83 14.11 13.46
CA SER A 196 -6.85 14.57 14.40
C SER A 196 -7.35 13.36 15.17
N SER A 197 -7.03 13.27 16.45
CA SER A 197 -7.79 12.45 17.39
C SER A 197 -9.21 12.99 17.38
N HIS A 198 -10.11 12.38 16.62
CA HIS A 198 -11.53 12.56 16.85
C HIS A 198 -11.84 11.92 18.20
N LEU A 199 -11.62 12.68 19.28
CA LEU A 199 -12.31 12.48 20.53
C LEU A 199 -13.79 12.69 20.20
N GLY A 200 -14.57 11.62 20.31
CA GLY A 200 -16.00 11.64 20.05
C GLY A 200 -16.67 12.78 20.83
N GLY A 201 -17.27 13.71 20.11
CA GLY A 201 -18.17 14.71 20.67
C GLY A 201 -19.49 14.03 21.01
N THR A 202 -19.77 13.97 22.31
CA THR A 202 -21.07 13.86 23.03
C THR A 202 -22.26 13.27 22.30
#